data_AF-A0ABD3MMN1-F1
#
_entry.id   AF-A0ABD3MMN1-F1
#
_cell.length_a   1.000
_cell.length_b   1.000
_cell.length_c   1.000
_cell.angle_alpha   90.00
_cell.angle_beta   90.00
_cell.angle_gamma   90.00
#
_symmetry.space_group_name_H-M   'P 1'
#
loop_
_entity.id
_entity.type
_entity.pdbx_description
1 polymer ?
#
loop_
_entity_poly.entity_id
_entity_poly.type
_entity_poly.pdbx_seq_one_letter_code
_entity_poly.pdbx_strand_id
1 'polypeptide(L)'
;MTRSGLAKGANKGHITEQKERVARPSRSKGKLGKRTALCREIAREVAGLAPYERRILDMIKTGGSSADKRVYKFAKRRLGSHRRALAKREDIKSINSKLRAKQAGA
;
A
#
# COMPACT_ATOMS: atom_id res chain seq x y z
N MET A 1 -10.33 -16.52 22.48
CA MET A 1 -9.78 -17.78 23.02
C MET A 1 -9.79 -17.71 24.52
N THR A 2 -10.41 -18.69 25.18
CA THR A 2 -10.41 -18.82 26.63
C THR A 2 -8.99 -19.13 27.11
N ARG A 3 -8.54 -18.45 28.17
CA ARG A 3 -7.25 -18.75 28.79
C ARG A 3 -7.35 -20.06 29.58
N SER A 4 -6.26 -20.82 29.68
CA SER A 4 -6.23 -22.15 30.29
C SER A 4 -5.97 -22.17 31.80
N GLY A 5 -5.74 -21.00 32.43
CA GLY A 5 -5.38 -20.93 33.85
C GLY A 5 -3.94 -21.34 34.16
N LEU A 6 -3.19 -21.85 33.18
CA LEU A 6 -1.81 -22.30 33.34
C LEU A 6 -0.82 -21.12 33.30
N ALA A 7 0.33 -21.25 33.96
CA ALA A 7 1.39 -20.23 33.98
C ALA A 7 2.25 -20.19 32.69
N LYS A 8 2.22 -21.25 31.87
CA LYS A 8 2.99 -21.40 30.61
C LYS A 8 2.11 -22.05 29.53
N GLY A 9 2.46 -21.83 28.26
CA GLY A 9 1.67 -22.25 27.08
C GLY A 9 1.05 -21.09 26.29
N ALA A 10 0.52 -21.37 25.09
CA ALA A 10 -0.01 -20.34 24.19
C ALA A 10 -1.25 -19.61 24.75
N ASN A 11 -2.13 -20.34 25.44
CA ASN A 11 -3.36 -19.80 26.05
C ASN A 11 -3.21 -19.55 27.56
N LYS A 12 -1.98 -19.38 28.04
CA LYS A 12 -1.70 -19.18 29.47
C LYS A 12 -2.35 -17.93 30.06
N GLY A 13 -2.43 -17.90 31.39
CA GLY A 13 -2.94 -16.79 32.18
C GLY A 13 -4.31 -17.07 32.79
N HIS A 14 -4.76 -16.14 33.63
CA HIS A 14 -6.01 -16.26 34.37
C HIS A 14 -7.22 -16.33 33.43
N ILE A 15 -8.10 -17.31 33.69
CA ILE A 15 -9.33 -17.54 32.93
C ILE A 15 -10.18 -16.27 33.05
N THR A 16 -10.33 -15.56 31.94
CA THR A 16 -11.01 -14.26 31.87
C THR A 16 -11.88 -14.23 30.63
N GLU A 17 -13.10 -13.72 30.77
CA GLU A 17 -13.99 -13.45 29.64
C GLU A 17 -13.58 -12.12 28.97
N GLN A 18 -13.26 -12.16 27.68
CA GLN A 18 -12.90 -10.94 26.95
C GLN A 18 -14.15 -10.21 26.48
N LYS A 19 -14.37 -9.01 27.00
CA LYS A 19 -15.41 -8.10 26.51
C LYS A 19 -14.99 -7.48 25.18
N GLU A 20 -15.91 -7.46 24.21
CA GLU A 20 -15.72 -6.72 22.97
C GLU A 20 -15.65 -5.22 23.27
N ARG A 21 -14.53 -4.58 22.91
CA ARG A 21 -14.32 -3.15 23.12
C ARG A 21 -14.60 -2.40 21.82
N VAL A 22 -15.40 -1.34 21.91
CA VAL A 22 -15.59 -0.41 20.78
C VAL A 22 -14.23 0.17 20.38
N ALA A 23 -13.98 0.21 19.07
CA ALA A 23 -12.74 0.75 18.54
C ALA A 23 -12.66 2.27 18.82
N ARG A 24 -11.58 2.69 19.50
CA ARG A 24 -11.34 4.11 19.79
C ARG A 24 -11.19 4.91 18.48
N PRO A 25 -11.78 6.11 18.36
CA PRO A 25 -11.62 6.96 17.17
C PRO A 25 -10.17 7.27 16.81
N SER A 26 -9.25 7.31 17.78
CA SER A 26 -7.81 7.49 17.50
C SER A 26 -7.22 6.38 16.61
N ARG A 27 -7.80 5.18 16.61
CA ARG A 27 -7.38 4.05 15.75
C ARG A 27 -7.81 4.21 14.29
N SER A 28 -8.73 5.11 13.96
CA SER A 28 -9.14 5.36 12.57
C SER A 28 -8.28 6.41 11.85
N LYS A 29 -7.28 6.99 12.53
CA LYS A 29 -6.35 7.95 11.93
C LYS A 29 -5.60 7.29 10.76
N GLY A 30 -5.65 7.92 9.59
CA GLY A 30 -4.99 7.44 8.36
C GLY A 30 -5.92 6.69 7.39
N LYS A 31 -7.18 6.41 7.76
CA LYS A 31 -8.18 5.89 6.80
C LYS A 31 -8.44 6.91 5.71
N LEU A 32 -8.55 6.42 4.46
CA LEU A 32 -8.85 7.27 3.31
C LEU A 32 -10.35 7.63 3.30
N GLY A 33 -10.66 8.92 3.43
CA GLY A 33 -12.04 9.43 3.26
C GLY A 33 -12.35 9.81 1.81
N LYS A 34 -13.64 9.82 1.44
CA LYS A 34 -14.11 10.15 0.07
C LYS A 34 -13.57 11.50 -0.42
N ARG A 35 -13.71 12.56 0.39
CA ARG A 35 -13.21 13.90 0.07
C ARG A 35 -11.69 13.91 -0.15
N THR A 36 -10.92 13.28 0.74
CA THR A 36 -9.45 13.24 0.62
C THR A 36 -9.00 12.44 -0.59
N ALA A 37 -9.71 11.37 -0.95
CA ALA A 37 -9.45 10.59 -2.16
C ALA A 37 -9.59 11.47 -3.41
N LEU A 38 -10.70 12.20 -3.53
CA LEU A 38 -10.96 13.12 -4.64
C LEU A 38 -9.88 14.21 -4.75
N CYS A 39 -9.55 14.87 -3.64
CA CYS A 39 -8.49 15.90 -3.65
C CYS A 39 -7.12 15.33 -4.07
N ARG A 40 -6.78 14.10 -3.66
CA ARG A 40 -5.51 13.44 -4.04
C ARG A 40 -5.49 13.05 -5.51
N GLU A 41 -6.63 12.70 -6.09
CA GLU A 41 -6.75 12.39 -7.52
C GLU A 41 -6.52 13.64 -8.36
N ILE A 42 -7.22 14.74 -8.05
CA ILE A 42 -7.05 16.04 -8.71
C ILE A 42 -5.61 16.52 -8.62
N ALA A 43 -5.00 16.49 -7.42
CA ALA A 43 -3.62 16.93 -7.25
C ALA A 43 -2.62 16.11 -8.09
N ARG A 44 -2.88 14.81 -8.27
CA ARG A 44 -2.02 13.92 -9.07
C ARG A 44 -2.20 14.18 -10.57
N GLU A 45 -3.41 14.52 -11.01
CA GLU A 45 -3.66 14.91 -12.40
C GLU A 45 -2.94 16.22 -12.75
N VAL A 46 -3.02 17.22 -11.88
CA VAL A 46 -2.41 18.54 -12.11
C VAL A 46 -0.89 18.51 -11.99
N ALA A 47 -0.34 17.93 -10.91
CA ALA A 47 1.10 17.93 -10.67
C ALA A 47 1.87 16.84 -11.44
N GLY A 48 1.17 15.80 -11.90
CA GLY A 48 1.76 14.67 -12.60
C GLY A 48 2.66 13.79 -11.73
N LEU A 49 3.55 13.03 -12.40
CA LEU A 49 4.47 12.07 -11.77
C LEU A 49 5.85 12.69 -11.51
N ALA A 50 6.41 12.39 -10.34
CA ALA A 50 7.78 12.78 -10.01
C ALA A 50 8.80 12.09 -10.93
N PRO A 51 10.03 12.64 -11.11
CA PRO A 51 11.02 12.07 -12.02
C PRO A 51 11.37 10.59 -11.75
N TYR A 52 11.42 10.20 -10.47
CA TYR A 52 11.68 8.80 -10.11
C TYR A 52 10.48 7.88 -10.37
N GLU A 53 9.26 8.41 -10.30
CA GLU A 53 8.02 7.67 -10.60
C GLU A 53 7.86 7.47 -12.10
N ARG A 54 8.21 8.48 -12.92
CA ARG A 54 8.29 8.37 -14.38
C ARG A 54 9.26 7.28 -14.81
N ARG A 55 10.48 7.27 -14.25
CA ARG A 55 11.46 6.19 -14.52
C ARG A 55 10.94 4.81 -14.13
N ILE A 56 10.15 4.70 -13.06
CA ILE A 56 9.51 3.43 -12.67
C ILE A 56 8.47 3.01 -13.71
N LEU A 57 7.64 3.95 -14.18
CA LEU A 57 6.67 3.70 -15.24
C LEU A 57 7.35 3.23 -16.53
N ASP A 58 8.45 3.87 -16.93
CA ASP A 58 9.22 3.48 -18.11
C ASP A 58 9.77 2.07 -17.99
N MET A 59 10.37 1.72 -16.84
CA MET A 59 10.85 0.36 -16.55
C MET A 59 9.73 -0.69 -16.60
N ILE A 60 8.50 -0.32 -16.21
CA ILE A 60 7.33 -1.20 -16.30
C ILE A 60 6.88 -1.35 -17.77
N LYS A 61 6.90 -0.27 -18.55
CA LYS A 61 6.52 -0.28 -19.97
C LYS A 61 7.48 -1.05 -20.86
N THR A 62 8.80 -0.96 -20.61
CA THR A 62 9.81 -1.71 -21.37
C THR A 62 9.63 -3.23 -21.28
N GLY A 63 8.99 -3.73 -20.21
CA GLY A 63 8.66 -5.15 -20.07
C GLY A 63 9.87 -6.07 -19.81
N GLY A 64 9.58 -7.38 -19.74
CA GLY A 64 10.55 -8.48 -19.54
C GLY A 64 10.43 -9.20 -18.20
N SER A 65 10.92 -10.46 -18.15
CA SER A 65 10.79 -11.37 -16.99
C SER A 65 11.49 -10.86 -15.72
N SER A 66 12.42 -9.90 -15.84
CA SER A 66 13.17 -9.31 -14.73
C SER A 66 12.76 -7.87 -14.38
N ALA A 67 11.73 -7.31 -15.03
CA ALA A 67 11.32 -5.92 -14.84
C ALA A 67 10.89 -5.62 -13.40
N ASP A 68 10.10 -6.49 -12.79
CA ASP A 68 9.59 -6.29 -11.43
C ASP A 68 10.69 -6.24 -10.36
N LYS A 69 11.72 -7.08 -10.50
CA LYS A 69 12.87 -7.09 -9.58
C LYS A 69 13.72 -5.83 -9.76
N ARG A 70 13.92 -5.36 -11.00
CA ARG A 70 14.64 -4.11 -11.30
C ARG A 70 13.89 -2.89 -10.76
N VAL A 71 12.58 -2.81 -10.97
CA VAL A 71 11.71 -1.76 -10.43
C VAL A 71 11.78 -1.74 -8.91
N TYR A 72 11.65 -2.90 -8.27
CA TYR A 72 11.74 -3.01 -6.82
C TYR A 72 13.11 -2.53 -6.28
N LYS A 73 14.22 -2.94 -6.89
CA LYS A 73 15.56 -2.52 -6.47
C LYS A 73 15.75 -1.01 -6.63
N PHE A 74 15.26 -0.42 -7.72
CA PHE A 74 15.29 1.02 -7.92
C PHE A 74 14.42 1.77 -6.89
N ALA A 75 13.17 1.33 -6.71
CA ALA A 75 12.25 1.94 -5.75
C ALA A 75 12.76 1.84 -4.31
N LYS A 76 13.36 0.70 -3.92
CA LYS A 76 13.97 0.54 -2.59
C LYS A 76 15.17 1.47 -2.40
N ARG A 77 16.01 1.66 -3.42
CA ARG A 77 17.12 2.62 -3.35
C ARG A 77 16.64 4.08 -3.23
N ARG A 78 15.46 4.41 -3.75
CA ARG A 78 14.87 5.76 -3.63
C ARG A 78 14.05 5.99 -2.36
N LEU A 79 13.29 4.99 -1.89
CA LEU A 79 12.34 5.10 -0.77
C LEU A 79 12.84 4.49 0.55
N GLY A 80 13.94 3.76 0.51
CA GLY A 80 14.62 3.14 1.66
C GLY A 80 14.07 1.77 2.05
N SER A 81 12.76 1.64 2.28
CA SER A 81 12.18 0.42 2.87
C SER A 81 11.48 -0.52 1.88
N HIS A 82 11.45 -1.82 2.24
CA HIS A 82 10.80 -2.87 1.45
C HIS A 82 9.32 -2.60 1.21
N ARG A 83 8.57 -2.31 2.29
CA ARG A 83 7.12 -2.09 2.23
C ARG A 83 6.75 -0.88 1.36
N ARG A 84 7.53 0.22 1.46
CA ARG A 84 7.31 1.42 0.63
C ARG A 84 7.62 1.17 -0.83
N ALA A 85 8.69 0.41 -1.13
CA ALA A 85 9.05 0.07 -2.49
C ALA A 85 7.99 -0.81 -3.17
N LEU A 86 7.44 -1.81 -2.45
CA LEU A 86 6.35 -2.64 -2.96
C LEU A 86 5.08 -1.80 -3.19
N ALA A 87 4.67 -1.00 -2.20
CA ALA A 87 3.51 -0.13 -2.33
C ALA A 87 3.62 0.81 -3.54
N LYS A 88 4.78 1.46 -3.71
CA LYS A 88 5.02 2.36 -4.86
C LYS A 88 4.99 1.61 -6.19
N ARG A 89 5.53 0.39 -6.25
CA ARG A 89 5.46 -0.44 -7.47
C ARG A 89 4.02 -0.72 -7.85
N GLU A 90 3.19 -1.15 -6.91
CA GLU A 90 1.77 -1.44 -7.17
C GLU A 90 0.99 -0.18 -7.55
N ASP A 91 1.28 0.97 -6.91
CA ASP A 91 0.69 2.25 -7.28
C ASP A 91 0.99 2.60 -8.74
N ILE A 92 2.24 2.49 -9.19
CA ILE A 92 2.60 2.82 -10.58
C ILE A 92 2.03 1.80 -11.57
N LYS A 93 1.94 0.51 -11.20
CA LYS A 93 1.23 -0.50 -12.01
C LYS A 93 -0.24 -0.14 -12.19
N SER A 94 -0.92 0.26 -11.12
CA SER A 94 -2.31 0.72 -11.16
C SER A 94 -2.48 1.92 -12.10
N ILE A 95 -1.57 2.90 -12.03
CA ILE A 95 -1.56 4.06 -12.93
C ILE A 95 -1.38 3.62 -14.39
N ASN A 96 -0.42 2.72 -14.67
CA ASN A 96 -0.21 2.22 -16.02
C ASN A 96 -1.45 1.51 -16.58
N SER A 97 -2.12 0.69 -15.77
CA SER A 97 -3.38 0.04 -16.17
C SER A 97 -4.48 1.06 -16.49
N LYS A 98 -4.64 2.11 -15.67
CA LYS A 98 -5.59 3.20 -15.94
C LYS A 98 -5.27 3.95 -17.24
N LEU A 99 -3.99 4.23 -17.48
CA LEU A 99 -3.56 4.88 -18.72
C LEU A 99 -3.86 4.02 -19.96
N ARG A 100 -3.60 2.71 -19.87
CA ARG A 100 -3.92 1.77 -20.97
C ARG A 100 -5.43 1.65 -21.20
N ALA A 101 -6.22 1.61 -20.14
CA ALA A 101 -7.68 1.58 -20.25
C ALA A 101 -8.23 2.87 -20.90
N LYS A 102 -7.71 4.03 -20.51
CA LYS A 102 -8.07 5.32 -21.15
C LYS A 102 -7.66 5.37 -22.63
N GLN A 103 -6.52 4.81 -22.98
CA GLN A 103 -6.06 4.72 -24.38
C GLN A 103 -6.90 3.75 -25.23
N ALA A 104 -7.47 2.71 -24.61
CA ALA A 104 -8.26 1.69 -25.29
C ALA A 104 -9.71 2.13 -25.58
N GLY A 105 -10.10 3.37 -25.28
CA GLY A 105 -11.40 3.92 -25.67
C GLY A 105 -12.51 3.72 -24.63
N ALA A 106 -12.32 4.34 -23.46
CA ALA A 106 -13.42 4.94 -22.71
C ALA A 106 -13.30 6.46 -22.85
#